data_AF-A0A077ZWI9-F1
#
_entry.id   AF-A0A077ZWI9-F1
#
_cell.length_a   1.000
_cell.length_b   1.000
_cell.length_c   1.000
_cell.angle_alpha   90.00
_cell.angle_beta   90.00
_cell.angle_gamma   90.00
#
_symmetry.space_group_name_H-M   'P 1'
#
loop_
_entity.id
_entity.type
_entity.pdbx_description
1 polymer ?
#
loop_
_entity_poly.entity_id
_entity_poly.type
_entity_poly.pdbx_seq_one_letter_code
_entity_poly.pdbx_strand_id
1 'polypeptide(L)'
;MITNVFIIVEQSLVALFTLIMLAKYAHVFYKFKLFNLQPNSGYFVRFITFIGWYIGFAMIALLPMDMLFVEEQEATKTTLENMWTIYYFTSFSMCWIVFPYLCEYVSVGEFTVTSQNSNDFSNNFLGFVIALSNAWGLFQIIIFLGYGIVTVPQACFKHTGVEKLYKYQMFKISYYETNYERSQVHMEQLIRDTLTLKNCMRSNDQNHFYLKIVLSNCPEEALTYVVPYDSREQIQLDYIRGDYESLVQLNKDCKWAALDLVRKEVQYEQELENAFYYEDLYRNQQTSADYRIYSRLFKLRQGKFGRCRDKTYFIWNIIIMPKLYNIIGLIAIALSLQILAGEMIILLELKYSLLSLIPQTTIGQIISNVYSLILLFYLTFCIYYGCFNVKFCSFYELHPRNQTDSFSLLYSAFLLTRLASSLCINFLKIIHFEGTIFANVIGAMDPIPLIGKEFQNFFPITLLVLCIFNYFNVWSKFMYFIGLDEYTFSEVYNEDLVPDGELLSKIGNNTLQIQ
;
A
#
# COMPACT_ATOMS: atom_id res chain seq x y z
N MET A 1 -5.60 45.59 -15.47
CA MET A 1 -6.44 45.10 -14.34
C MET A 1 -6.68 43.59 -14.44
N ILE A 2 -7.16 43.08 -15.59
CA ILE A 2 -7.37 41.63 -15.82
C ILE A 2 -6.06 40.82 -15.70
N THR A 3 -4.94 41.32 -16.21
CA THR A 3 -3.61 40.67 -16.11
C THR A 3 -3.11 40.57 -14.66
N ASN A 4 -3.36 41.58 -13.83
CA ASN A 4 -2.99 41.54 -12.41
C ASN A 4 -3.90 40.58 -11.63
N VAL A 5 -5.20 40.52 -11.98
CA VAL A 5 -6.12 39.53 -11.40
C VAL A 5 -5.71 38.12 -11.79
N PHE A 6 -5.26 37.90 -13.03
CA PHE A 6 -4.75 36.62 -13.50
C PHE A 6 -3.51 36.16 -12.71
N ILE A 7 -2.50 37.03 -12.57
CA ILE A 7 -1.30 36.75 -11.77
C ILE A 7 -1.68 36.45 -10.30
N ILE A 8 -2.64 37.19 -9.72
CA ILE A 8 -3.11 36.94 -8.35
C ILE A 8 -3.84 35.59 -8.25
N VAL A 9 -4.65 35.21 -9.25
CA VAL A 9 -5.34 33.91 -9.29
C VAL A 9 -4.33 32.77 -9.45
N GLU A 10 -3.33 32.93 -10.30
CA GLU A 10 -2.29 31.95 -10.52
C GLU A 10 -1.40 31.78 -9.28
N GLN A 11 -0.96 32.88 -8.67
CA GLN A 11 -0.21 32.87 -7.40
C GLN A 11 -1.04 32.31 -6.24
N SER A 12 -2.34 32.57 -6.20
CA SER A 12 -3.24 32.00 -5.18
C SER A 12 -3.54 30.52 -5.42
N LEU A 13 -3.56 30.05 -6.67
CA LEU A 13 -3.61 28.62 -7.01
C LEU A 13 -2.31 27.91 -6.62
N VAL A 14 -1.15 28.53 -6.85
CA VAL A 14 0.15 28.03 -6.36
C VAL A 14 0.19 28.03 -4.83
N ALA A 15 -0.31 29.07 -4.17
CA ALA A 15 -0.43 29.11 -2.71
C ALA A 15 -1.41 28.05 -2.18
N LEU A 16 -2.55 27.84 -2.84
CA LEU A 16 -3.51 26.79 -2.49
C LEU A 16 -2.90 25.40 -2.71
N PHE A 17 -2.19 25.22 -3.81
CA PHE A 17 -1.52 23.97 -4.13
C PHE A 17 -0.39 23.67 -3.14
N THR A 18 0.46 24.63 -2.81
CA THR A 18 1.46 24.50 -1.75
C THR A 18 0.82 24.24 -0.38
N LEU A 19 -0.34 24.80 -0.09
CA LEU A 19 -1.09 24.54 1.14
C LEU A 19 -1.75 23.14 1.15
N ILE A 20 -2.24 22.67 0.00
CA ILE A 20 -2.68 21.27 -0.21
C ILE A 20 -1.49 20.32 -0.05
N MET A 21 -0.31 20.70 -0.52
CA MET A 21 0.92 19.94 -0.36
C MET A 21 1.40 19.93 1.09
N LEU A 22 1.33 21.04 1.82
CA LEU A 22 1.54 21.11 3.27
C LEU A 22 0.52 20.26 4.04
N ALA A 23 -0.75 20.25 3.61
CA ALA A 23 -1.76 19.36 4.17
C ALA A 23 -1.47 17.88 3.86
N LYS A 24 -0.91 17.57 2.68
CA LYS A 24 -0.43 16.23 2.33
C LYS A 24 0.82 15.86 3.13
N TYR A 25 1.77 16.77 3.36
CA TYR A 25 2.92 16.57 4.25
C TYR A 25 2.45 16.30 5.68
N ALA A 26 1.45 17.04 6.17
CA ALA A 26 0.81 16.80 7.46
C ALA A 26 0.04 15.46 7.49
N HIS A 27 -0.56 15.04 6.37
CA HIS A 27 -1.25 13.76 6.25
C HIS A 27 -0.28 12.57 6.17
N VAL A 28 0.85 12.72 5.49
CA VAL A 28 1.96 11.75 5.45
C VAL A 28 2.56 11.62 6.85
N PHE A 29 2.78 12.74 7.54
CA PHE A 29 3.21 12.76 8.94
C PHE A 29 2.17 12.11 9.89
N TYR A 30 0.88 12.37 9.66
CA TYR A 30 -0.22 11.74 10.41
C TYR A 30 -0.27 10.22 10.17
N LYS A 31 -0.15 9.78 8.91
CA LYS A 31 -0.06 8.36 8.55
C LYS A 31 1.20 7.72 9.11
N PHE A 32 2.34 8.39 9.09
CA PHE A 32 3.57 7.93 9.73
C PHE A 32 3.37 7.70 11.24
N LYS A 33 2.60 8.58 11.90
CA LYS A 33 2.20 8.41 13.30
C LYS A 33 1.19 7.27 13.50
N LEU A 34 0.33 6.98 12.52
CA LEU A 34 -0.67 5.93 12.55
C LEU A 34 -0.09 4.52 12.27
N PHE A 35 0.90 4.45 11.37
CA PHE A 35 1.60 3.25 10.89
C PHE A 35 3.02 3.14 11.46
N ASN A 36 3.27 3.71 12.65
CA ASN A 36 4.58 3.64 13.26
C ASN A 36 5.04 2.18 13.35
N LEU A 37 6.34 1.97 13.54
CA LEU A 37 6.83 0.61 13.72
C LEU A 37 6.52 0.06 15.11
N GLN A 38 6.60 -1.26 15.22
CA GLN A 38 6.74 -1.95 16.49
C GLN A 38 7.81 -1.26 17.37
N PRO A 39 7.59 -1.19 18.70
CA PRO A 39 8.41 -0.40 19.61
C PRO A 39 9.92 -0.76 19.61
N ASN A 40 10.28 -1.96 19.15
CA ASN A 40 11.67 -2.42 19.04
C ASN A 40 12.41 -2.00 17.75
N SER A 41 11.77 -1.29 16.82
CA SER A 41 12.43 -0.87 15.58
C SER A 41 13.46 0.25 15.79
N GLY A 42 14.60 0.18 15.10
CA GLY A 42 15.60 1.24 15.13
C GLY A 42 15.11 2.58 14.57
N TYR A 43 15.43 3.69 15.26
CA TYR A 43 15.12 5.06 14.83
C TYR A 43 15.61 5.39 13.41
N PHE A 44 16.65 4.71 12.95
CA PHE A 44 17.20 4.87 11.60
C PHE A 44 16.20 4.46 10.50
N VAL A 45 15.51 3.32 10.66
CA VAL A 45 14.51 2.82 9.69
C VAL A 45 13.32 3.78 9.58
N ARG A 46 12.91 4.36 10.72
CA ARG A 46 11.87 5.39 10.80
C ARG A 46 12.24 6.62 9.99
N PHE A 47 13.45 7.13 10.21
CA PHE A 47 13.95 8.33 9.57
C PHE A 47 14.08 8.17 8.04
N ILE A 48 14.68 7.06 7.59
CA ILE A 48 14.89 6.85 6.15
C ILE A 48 13.58 6.61 5.40
N THR A 49 12.62 5.92 6.01
CA THR A 49 11.27 5.76 5.45
C THR A 49 10.60 7.11 5.28
N PHE A 50 10.66 7.97 6.31
CA PHE A 50 10.06 9.30 6.26
C PHE A 50 10.63 10.12 5.10
N ILE A 51 11.94 10.06 4.88
CA ILE A 51 12.58 10.73 3.73
C ILE A 51 12.07 10.15 2.40
N GLY A 52 11.96 8.82 2.27
CA GLY A 52 11.44 8.21 1.04
C GLY A 52 9.99 8.63 0.74
N TRP A 53 9.11 8.59 1.76
CA TRP A 53 7.74 9.09 1.59
C TRP A 53 7.73 10.55 1.18
N TYR A 54 8.54 11.38 1.83
CA TYR A 54 8.66 12.80 1.49
C TYR A 54 9.04 13.00 0.03
N ILE A 55 10.08 12.31 -0.46
CA ILE A 55 10.55 12.41 -1.84
C ILE A 55 9.45 11.96 -2.83
N GLY A 56 8.78 10.83 -2.56
CA GLY A 56 7.74 10.29 -3.43
C GLY A 56 6.53 11.23 -3.59
N PHE A 57 6.13 11.94 -2.53
CA PHE A 57 5.05 12.93 -2.61
C PHE A 57 5.53 14.30 -3.13
N ALA A 58 6.74 14.73 -2.78
CA ALA A 58 7.29 16.02 -3.18
C ALA A 58 7.50 16.13 -4.70
N MET A 59 7.87 15.04 -5.37
CA MET A 59 8.03 15.00 -6.82
C MET A 59 6.69 15.28 -7.54
N ILE A 60 5.59 14.69 -7.07
CA ILE A 60 4.23 14.92 -7.60
C ILE A 60 3.77 16.34 -7.29
N ALA A 61 4.18 16.87 -6.13
CA ALA A 61 3.95 18.24 -5.73
C ALA A 61 4.58 19.24 -6.72
N LEU A 62 5.82 18.99 -7.12
CA LEU A 62 6.56 20.01 -7.87
C LEU A 62 6.03 20.14 -9.30
N LEU A 63 5.40 19.09 -9.84
CA LEU A 63 4.96 19.03 -11.24
C LEU A 63 3.96 20.13 -11.63
N PRO A 64 2.86 20.42 -10.89
CA PRO A 64 1.97 21.51 -11.27
C PRO A 64 2.61 22.89 -11.23
N MET A 65 3.61 23.09 -10.36
CA MET A 65 4.39 24.35 -10.40
C MET A 65 5.21 24.44 -11.69
N ASP A 66 5.87 23.35 -12.10
CA ASP A 66 6.63 23.32 -13.36
C ASP A 66 5.76 23.61 -14.57
N MET A 67 4.54 23.07 -14.61
CA MET A 67 3.58 23.35 -15.70
C MET A 67 3.19 24.83 -15.80
N LEU A 68 3.13 25.56 -14.69
CA LEU A 68 2.79 26.98 -14.68
C LEU A 68 3.98 27.85 -15.11
N PHE A 69 5.20 27.41 -14.81
CA PHE A 69 6.42 28.20 -15.03
C PHE A 69 7.11 27.96 -16.38
N VAL A 70 6.48 27.22 -17.31
CA VAL A 70 7.05 26.94 -18.65
C VAL A 70 7.35 28.21 -19.44
N GLU A 71 6.52 29.25 -19.31
CA GLU A 71 6.65 30.52 -20.05
C GLU A 71 7.39 31.63 -19.27
N GLU A 72 7.91 31.34 -18.07
CA GLU A 72 8.57 32.35 -17.24
C GLU A 72 10.03 32.69 -17.63
N GLN A 73 10.59 33.70 -16.95
CA GLN A 73 11.95 34.20 -17.11
C GLN A 73 13.01 33.10 -16.90
N GLU A 74 14.15 33.25 -17.58
CA GLU A 74 15.25 32.28 -17.58
C GLU A 74 15.84 31.97 -16.19
N ALA A 75 15.78 32.95 -15.27
CA ALA A 75 16.23 32.78 -13.89
C ALA A 75 15.36 31.80 -13.08
N THR A 76 14.03 31.81 -13.26
CA THR A 76 13.14 30.86 -12.59
C THR A 76 13.27 29.47 -13.18
N LYS A 77 13.48 29.37 -14.50
CA LYS A 77 13.80 28.10 -15.19
C LYS A 77 15.06 27.43 -14.64
N THR A 78 16.15 28.19 -14.51
CA THR A 78 17.42 27.67 -13.95
C THR A 78 17.24 27.18 -12.51
N THR A 79 16.45 27.91 -11.71
CA THR A 79 16.16 27.52 -10.32
C THR A 79 15.38 26.21 -10.27
N LEU A 80 14.37 26.06 -11.12
CA LEU A 80 13.54 24.86 -11.18
C LEU A 80 14.32 23.66 -11.73
N GLU A 81 15.20 23.86 -12.70
CA GLU A 81 16.11 22.84 -13.22
C GLU A 81 17.04 22.29 -12.11
N ASN A 82 17.60 23.18 -11.29
CA ASN A 82 18.40 22.79 -10.12
C ASN A 82 17.56 21.99 -9.11
N MET A 83 16.32 22.41 -8.85
CA MET A 83 15.42 21.66 -7.96
C MET A 83 15.16 20.25 -8.50
N TRP A 84 14.81 20.12 -9.78
CA TRP A 84 14.57 18.82 -10.43
C TRP A 84 15.81 17.94 -10.43
N THR A 85 16.98 18.51 -10.68
CA THR A 85 18.26 17.81 -10.65
C THR A 85 18.54 17.23 -9.25
N ILE A 86 18.37 18.04 -8.20
CA ILE A 86 18.53 17.59 -6.81
C ILE A 86 17.52 16.48 -6.48
N TYR A 87 16.26 16.65 -6.84
CA TYR A 87 15.23 15.63 -6.61
C TYR A 87 15.52 14.32 -7.34
N TYR A 88 15.98 14.39 -8.59
CA TYR A 88 16.34 13.22 -9.38
C TYR A 88 17.47 12.44 -8.71
N PHE A 89 18.61 13.07 -8.41
CA PHE A 89 19.74 12.37 -7.81
C PHE A 89 19.46 11.85 -6.40
N THR A 90 18.67 12.59 -5.61
CA THR A 90 18.24 12.14 -4.27
C THR A 90 17.32 10.91 -4.37
N SER A 91 16.31 10.96 -5.25
CA SER A 91 15.40 9.84 -5.48
C SER A 91 16.14 8.63 -6.06
N PHE A 92 17.04 8.85 -7.01
CA PHE A 92 17.87 7.81 -7.61
C PHE A 92 18.74 7.13 -6.55
N SER A 93 19.45 7.89 -5.72
CA SER A 93 20.30 7.33 -4.65
C SER A 93 19.48 6.53 -3.63
N MET A 94 18.30 7.03 -3.25
CA MET A 94 17.42 6.31 -2.34
C MET A 94 16.89 5.01 -2.96
N CYS A 95 16.45 5.05 -4.22
CA CYS A 95 15.89 3.89 -4.90
C CYS A 95 16.91 2.82 -5.23
N TRP A 96 18.12 3.20 -5.65
CA TRP A 96 19.07 2.24 -6.24
C TRP A 96 20.17 1.79 -5.29
N ILE A 97 20.36 2.50 -4.18
CA ILE A 97 21.42 2.19 -3.21
C ILE A 97 20.81 1.94 -1.83
N VAL A 98 20.13 2.94 -1.28
CA VAL A 98 19.75 2.92 0.14
C VAL A 98 18.65 1.90 0.42
N PHE A 99 17.50 1.97 -0.26
CA PHE A 99 16.38 1.08 0.02
C PHE A 99 16.66 -0.39 -0.30
N PRO A 100 17.26 -0.77 -1.45
CA PRO A 100 17.58 -2.15 -1.74
C PRO A 100 18.49 -2.77 -0.68
N TYR A 101 19.57 -2.06 -0.32
CA TYR A 101 20.50 -2.51 0.72
C TYR A 101 19.81 -2.69 2.08
N LEU A 102 18.96 -1.75 2.49
CA LEU A 102 18.26 -1.85 3.78
C LEU A 102 17.18 -2.94 3.78
N CYS A 103 16.47 -3.14 2.67
CA CYS A 103 15.49 -4.23 2.55
C CYS A 103 16.19 -5.59 2.60
N GLU A 104 17.32 -5.73 1.89
CA GLU A 104 18.14 -6.95 1.91
C GLU A 104 18.67 -7.20 3.34
N TYR A 105 19.25 -6.19 3.99
CA TYR A 105 19.75 -6.29 5.36
C TYR A 105 18.70 -6.77 6.36
N VAL A 106 17.45 -6.28 6.26
CA VAL A 106 16.35 -6.73 7.13
C VAL A 106 15.88 -8.15 6.79
N SER A 107 16.00 -8.57 5.52
CA SER A 107 15.54 -9.87 5.03
C SER A 107 16.51 -11.04 5.31
N VAL A 108 17.78 -10.75 5.64
CA VAL A 108 18.83 -11.76 5.80
C VAL A 108 18.72 -12.49 7.15
N GLY A 109 18.71 -13.83 7.09
CA GLY A 109 18.67 -14.75 8.24
C GLY A 109 20.03 -15.08 8.85
N GLU A 110 21.13 -14.46 8.40
CA GLU A 110 22.48 -14.80 8.86
C GLU A 110 22.69 -14.55 10.36
N PHE A 111 23.52 -15.41 10.97
CA PHE A 111 23.82 -15.38 12.41
C PHE A 111 24.99 -14.43 12.77
N THR A 112 25.76 -13.93 11.78
CA THR A 112 26.95 -13.08 11.99
C THR A 112 27.06 -11.93 10.97
N VAL A 113 27.36 -10.71 11.45
CA VAL A 113 27.48 -9.49 10.61
C VAL A 113 28.71 -9.52 9.68
N THR A 114 29.72 -10.33 9.99
CA THR A 114 30.98 -10.43 9.22
C THR A 114 30.91 -11.41 8.04
N SER A 115 30.02 -12.41 8.05
CA SER A 115 29.78 -13.29 6.89
C SER A 115 28.95 -12.62 5.80
N GLN A 116 28.09 -11.67 6.17
CA GLN A 116 27.26 -10.85 5.27
C GLN A 116 28.08 -10.09 4.20
N ASN A 117 29.36 -9.83 4.47
CA ASN A 117 30.18 -8.93 3.64
C ASN A 117 31.09 -9.61 2.63
N SER A 118 31.32 -10.93 2.65
CA SER A 118 32.53 -11.47 1.98
C SER A 118 32.33 -12.45 0.81
N ASN A 119 31.24 -13.21 0.69
CA ASN A 119 31.12 -14.18 -0.43
C ASN A 119 29.81 -14.15 -1.23
N ASP A 120 28.69 -13.68 -0.70
CA ASP A 120 27.43 -13.54 -1.48
C ASP A 120 27.33 -12.26 -2.31
N PHE A 121 28.12 -11.24 -1.96
CA PHE A 121 28.12 -9.95 -2.68
C PHE A 121 28.66 -10.05 -4.12
N SER A 122 29.40 -11.11 -4.47
CA SER A 122 29.89 -11.33 -5.84
C SER A 122 28.87 -12.05 -6.74
N ASN A 123 27.95 -12.85 -6.16
CA ASN A 123 26.79 -13.43 -6.85
C ASN A 123 25.55 -12.49 -6.85
N ASN A 124 25.60 -11.37 -6.09
CA ASN A 124 24.76 -10.18 -6.25
C ASN A 124 24.94 -9.46 -7.62
N PHE A 125 25.68 -10.05 -8.56
CA PHE A 125 25.64 -9.75 -10.00
C PHE A 125 24.21 -9.74 -10.58
N LEU A 126 23.24 -10.39 -9.94
CA LEU A 126 21.80 -10.27 -10.22
C LEU A 126 21.18 -8.97 -9.67
N GLY A 127 21.58 -8.53 -8.47
CA GLY A 127 21.26 -7.20 -7.92
C GLY A 127 21.75 -6.05 -8.82
N PHE A 128 22.84 -6.28 -9.55
CA PHE A 128 23.42 -5.41 -10.58
C PHE A 128 22.62 -5.38 -11.91
N VAL A 129 21.75 -6.35 -12.18
CA VAL A 129 20.80 -6.38 -13.33
C VAL A 129 19.40 -5.88 -12.92
N ILE A 130 19.05 -6.03 -11.64
CA ILE A 130 17.85 -5.44 -11.05
C ILE A 130 18.00 -3.90 -10.96
N ALA A 131 19.24 -3.40 -10.84
CA ALA A 131 19.66 -2.00 -11.03
C ALA A 131 19.37 -1.41 -12.44
N LEU A 132 18.92 -2.24 -13.39
CA LEU A 132 19.03 -1.99 -14.83
C LEU A 132 17.70 -1.64 -15.52
N SER A 133 16.61 -1.30 -14.81
CA SER A 133 15.46 -0.74 -15.55
C SER A 133 14.56 0.26 -14.82
N ASN A 134 14.56 1.49 -15.35
CA ASN A 134 13.51 2.47 -15.15
C ASN A 134 12.16 2.02 -15.76
N ALA A 135 12.14 1.04 -16.69
CA ALA A 135 10.91 0.49 -17.27
C ALA A 135 10.08 -0.34 -16.26
N TRP A 136 10.70 -0.86 -15.20
CA TRP A 136 9.96 -1.56 -14.14
C TRP A 136 9.02 -0.62 -13.38
N GLY A 137 9.42 0.64 -13.13
CA GLY A 137 8.53 1.63 -12.51
C GLY A 137 7.31 1.94 -13.38
N LEU A 138 7.51 2.07 -14.69
CA LEU A 138 6.43 2.23 -15.66
C LEU A 138 5.49 1.01 -15.70
N PHE A 139 6.02 -0.21 -15.69
CA PHE A 139 5.23 -1.44 -15.63
C PHE A 139 4.42 -1.55 -14.33
N GLN A 140 5.03 -1.22 -13.18
CA GLN A 140 4.35 -1.17 -11.89
C GLN A 140 3.20 -0.16 -11.90
N ILE A 141 3.35 0.99 -12.57
CA ILE A 141 2.24 1.93 -12.74
C ILE A 141 1.09 1.31 -13.51
N ILE A 142 1.32 0.58 -14.61
CA ILE A 142 0.23 -0.08 -15.37
C ILE A 142 -0.56 -0.99 -14.43
N ILE A 143 0.14 -1.80 -13.62
CA ILE A 143 -0.47 -2.72 -12.66
C ILE A 143 -1.27 -1.98 -11.60
N PHE A 144 -0.65 -1.04 -10.90
CA PHE A 144 -1.31 -0.33 -9.79
C PHE A 144 -2.43 0.59 -10.27
N LEU A 145 -2.25 1.24 -11.41
CA LEU A 145 -3.28 2.06 -12.05
C LEU A 145 -4.45 1.19 -12.50
N GLY A 146 -4.17 0.06 -13.17
CA GLY A 146 -5.18 -0.89 -13.63
C GLY A 146 -6.01 -1.48 -12.49
N TYR A 147 -5.40 -1.70 -11.32
CA TYR A 147 -6.11 -2.08 -10.10
C TYR A 147 -6.87 -0.91 -9.47
N GLY A 148 -6.24 0.26 -9.35
CA GLY A 148 -6.78 1.44 -8.66
C GLY A 148 -8.02 2.01 -9.34
N ILE A 149 -8.02 2.13 -10.67
CA ILE A 149 -9.15 2.63 -11.48
C ILE A 149 -10.41 1.77 -11.23
N VAL A 150 -10.26 0.46 -11.05
CA VAL A 150 -11.39 -0.45 -10.84
C VAL A 150 -11.80 -0.51 -9.38
N THR A 151 -10.82 -0.67 -8.49
CA THR A 151 -11.09 -0.98 -7.07
C THR A 151 -11.51 0.26 -6.28
N VAL A 152 -11.03 1.47 -6.62
CA VAL A 152 -11.41 2.70 -5.90
C VAL A 152 -12.92 2.95 -5.95
N PRO A 153 -13.58 2.99 -7.13
CA PRO A 153 -15.03 3.10 -7.19
C PRO A 153 -15.74 1.97 -6.46
N GLN A 154 -15.31 0.71 -6.65
CA GLN A 154 -15.91 -0.45 -5.98
C GLN A 154 -15.84 -0.33 -4.46
N ALA A 155 -14.71 0.13 -3.91
CA ALA A 155 -14.54 0.37 -2.49
C ALA A 155 -15.53 1.42 -1.98
N CYS A 156 -15.75 2.52 -2.72
CA CYS A 156 -16.79 3.48 -2.37
C CYS A 156 -18.19 2.85 -2.37
N PHE A 157 -18.53 2.02 -3.36
CA PHE A 157 -19.82 1.34 -3.43
C PHE A 157 -20.02 0.29 -2.32
N LYS A 158 -18.96 -0.29 -1.76
CA LYS A 158 -19.07 -1.16 -0.57
C LYS A 158 -19.64 -0.41 0.65
N HIS A 159 -19.36 0.89 0.76
CA HIS A 159 -19.81 1.73 1.87
C HIS A 159 -21.21 2.36 1.67
N THR A 160 -21.91 2.09 0.57
CA THR A 160 -23.22 2.73 0.29
C THR A 160 -24.39 2.13 1.04
N GLY A 161 -24.20 1.05 1.79
CA GLY A 161 -25.25 0.42 2.59
C GLY A 161 -24.71 -0.25 3.84
N VAL A 162 -25.33 0.04 4.99
CA VAL A 162 -24.93 -0.50 6.29
C VAL A 162 -25.10 -2.02 6.33
N GLU A 163 -26.18 -2.58 5.78
CA GLU A 163 -26.38 -4.03 5.72
C GLU A 163 -25.31 -4.74 4.88
N LYS A 164 -25.01 -4.21 3.68
CA LYS A 164 -23.96 -4.79 2.82
C LYS A 164 -22.61 -4.75 3.52
N LEU A 165 -22.31 -3.65 4.20
CA LEU A 165 -21.07 -3.47 4.94
C LEU A 165 -20.98 -4.41 6.14
N TYR A 166 -22.09 -4.61 6.85
CA TYR A 166 -22.19 -5.60 7.94
C TYR A 166 -21.90 -7.02 7.43
N LYS A 167 -22.60 -7.49 6.40
CA LYS A 167 -22.38 -8.83 5.82
C LYS A 167 -20.94 -9.01 5.33
N TYR A 168 -20.39 -7.99 4.67
CA TYR A 168 -19.00 -8.01 4.23
C TYR A 168 -18.04 -8.11 5.41
N GLN A 169 -18.29 -7.37 6.49
CA GLN A 169 -17.42 -7.42 7.67
C GLN A 169 -17.48 -8.76 8.39
N MET A 170 -18.65 -9.41 8.49
CA MET A 170 -18.76 -10.76 9.04
C MET A 170 -17.96 -11.78 8.22
N PHE A 171 -18.07 -11.72 6.88
CA PHE A 171 -17.23 -12.52 5.99
C PHE A 171 -15.73 -12.27 6.23
N LYS A 172 -15.31 -11.01 6.39
CA LYS A 172 -13.89 -10.67 6.62
C LYS A 172 -13.36 -11.33 7.88
N ILE A 173 -14.07 -11.28 9.01
CA ILE A 173 -13.59 -11.90 10.26
C ILE A 173 -13.28 -13.38 10.04
N SER A 174 -14.22 -14.14 9.46
CA SER A 174 -14.03 -15.58 9.20
C SER A 174 -12.85 -15.85 8.27
N TYR A 175 -12.70 -15.03 7.22
CA TYR A 175 -11.56 -15.12 6.30
C TYR A 175 -10.22 -14.84 7.00
N TYR A 176 -10.13 -13.79 7.83
CA TYR A 176 -8.90 -13.44 8.54
C TYR A 176 -8.57 -14.40 9.68
N GLU A 177 -9.57 -14.96 10.36
CA GLU A 177 -9.35 -16.02 11.35
C GLU A 177 -8.71 -17.25 10.69
N THR A 178 -9.25 -17.71 9.56
CA THR A 178 -8.71 -18.85 8.82
C THR A 178 -7.24 -18.63 8.43
N ASN A 179 -6.89 -17.40 8.01
CA ASN A 179 -5.50 -17.05 7.67
C ASN A 179 -4.59 -16.97 8.90
N TYR A 180 -5.11 -16.49 10.03
CA TYR A 180 -4.40 -16.45 11.30
C TYR A 180 -4.10 -17.87 11.79
N GLU A 181 -5.10 -18.76 11.83
CA GLU A 181 -4.92 -20.17 12.21
C GLU A 181 -3.90 -20.88 11.32
N ARG A 182 -3.95 -20.63 10.00
CA ARG A 182 -2.96 -21.20 9.07
C ARG A 182 -1.54 -20.75 9.36
N SER A 183 -1.37 -19.46 9.65
CA SER A 183 -0.06 -18.88 9.98
C SER A 183 0.48 -19.41 11.31
N GLN A 184 -0.42 -19.64 12.27
CA GLN A 184 -0.10 -20.28 13.53
C GLN A 184 0.40 -21.71 13.31
N VAL A 185 -0.33 -22.53 12.55
CA VAL A 185 0.07 -23.90 12.21
C VAL A 185 1.42 -23.93 11.50
N HIS A 186 1.65 -23.02 10.55
CA HIS A 186 2.94 -22.93 9.85
C HIS A 186 4.09 -22.60 10.81
N MET A 187 3.89 -21.66 11.73
CA MET A 187 4.90 -21.32 12.73
C MET A 187 5.18 -22.49 13.69
N GLU A 188 4.13 -23.20 14.12
CA GLU A 188 4.26 -24.40 14.97
C GLU A 188 5.07 -25.51 14.27
N GLN A 189 4.89 -25.71 12.96
CA GLN A 189 5.68 -26.66 12.16
C GLN A 189 7.17 -26.30 12.16
N LEU A 190 7.51 -25.03 11.91
CA LEU A 190 8.91 -24.58 11.91
C LEU A 190 9.56 -24.68 13.29
N ILE A 191 8.82 -24.37 14.36
CA ILE A 191 9.28 -24.57 15.73
C ILE A 191 9.54 -26.06 15.99
N ARG A 192 8.63 -26.93 15.57
CA ARG A 192 8.76 -28.37 15.72
C ARG A 192 9.99 -28.91 14.99
N ASP A 193 10.24 -28.46 13.77
CA ASP A 193 11.43 -28.81 12.98
C ASP A 193 12.70 -28.37 13.70
N THR A 194 12.72 -27.14 14.22
CA THR A 194 13.86 -26.58 14.97
C THR A 194 14.13 -27.35 16.26
N LEU A 195 13.10 -27.71 17.03
CA LEU A 195 13.22 -28.51 18.26
C LEU A 195 13.68 -29.94 17.97
N THR A 196 13.16 -30.55 16.90
CA THR A 196 13.56 -31.90 16.47
C THR A 196 15.03 -31.91 16.06
N LEU A 197 15.47 -30.95 15.25
CA LEU A 197 16.87 -30.79 14.87
C LEU A 197 17.78 -30.59 16.09
N LYS A 198 17.36 -29.76 17.05
CA LYS A 198 18.10 -29.54 18.30
C LYS A 198 18.27 -30.82 19.13
N ASN A 199 17.26 -31.68 19.17
CA ASN A 199 17.30 -32.95 19.89
C ASN A 199 18.14 -34.02 19.17
N CYS A 200 18.18 -34.00 17.84
CA CYS A 200 18.98 -34.93 17.05
C CYS A 200 20.47 -34.56 17.00
N MET A 201 20.84 -33.29 17.23
CA MET A 201 22.23 -32.82 17.19
C MET A 201 22.93 -32.92 18.55
N ARG A 202 24.25 -33.12 18.53
CA ARG A 202 25.04 -33.19 19.76
C ARG A 202 25.21 -31.78 20.35
N SER A 203 25.13 -31.68 21.67
CA SER A 203 25.16 -30.38 22.38
C SER A 203 26.47 -29.57 22.23
N ASN A 204 27.54 -30.16 21.70
CA ASN A 204 28.84 -29.51 21.49
C ASN A 204 29.07 -28.97 20.07
N ASP A 205 28.12 -29.16 19.15
CA ASP A 205 28.27 -28.69 17.77
C ASP A 205 27.99 -27.19 17.65
N GLN A 206 28.74 -26.47 16.80
CA GLN A 206 28.48 -25.04 16.48
C GLN A 206 27.04 -24.83 15.99
N ASN A 207 26.48 -25.83 15.30
CA ASN A 207 25.10 -25.87 14.82
C ASN A 207 24.07 -25.87 15.95
N HIS A 208 24.40 -26.45 17.10
CA HIS A 208 23.55 -26.41 18.29
C HIS A 208 23.46 -25.00 18.88
N PHE A 209 24.52 -24.18 18.73
CA PHE A 209 24.49 -22.76 19.10
C PHE A 209 23.59 -21.96 18.14
N TYR A 210 23.69 -22.19 16.83
CA TYR A 210 22.80 -21.54 15.85
C TYR A 210 21.32 -21.88 16.08
N LEU A 211 21.00 -23.13 16.37
CA LEU A 211 19.62 -23.54 16.71
C LEU A 211 19.07 -22.86 17.96
N LYS A 212 19.91 -22.56 18.97
CA LYS A 212 19.48 -21.76 20.12
C LYS A 212 19.13 -20.32 19.71
N ILE A 213 19.88 -19.75 18.77
CA ILE A 213 19.57 -18.42 18.21
C ILE A 213 18.26 -18.46 17.43
N VAL A 214 18.03 -19.49 16.62
CA VAL A 214 16.75 -19.67 15.89
C VAL A 214 15.58 -19.71 16.87
N LEU A 215 15.66 -20.56 17.90
CA LEU A 215 14.60 -20.67 18.91
C LEU A 215 14.38 -19.37 19.68
N SER A 216 15.43 -18.58 19.92
CA SER A 216 15.28 -17.27 20.60
C SER A 216 14.53 -16.23 19.77
N ASN A 217 14.40 -16.43 18.45
CA ASN A 217 13.62 -15.55 17.58
C ASN A 217 12.15 -15.99 17.44
N CYS A 218 11.79 -17.18 17.94
CA CYS A 218 10.43 -17.71 17.90
C CYS A 218 9.59 -17.22 19.10
N PRO A 219 8.25 -17.14 18.98
CA PRO A 219 7.39 -16.73 20.09
C PRO A 219 7.44 -17.72 21.25
N GLU A 220 7.64 -17.20 22.47
CA GLU A 220 7.81 -18.01 23.69
C GLU A 220 6.58 -18.86 24.03
N GLU A 221 5.38 -18.34 23.74
CA GLU A 221 4.12 -19.04 23.96
C GLU A 221 4.08 -20.35 23.16
N ALA A 222 4.46 -20.31 21.88
CA ALA A 222 4.51 -21.48 21.01
C ALA A 222 5.57 -22.51 21.44
N LEU A 223 6.71 -22.04 21.96
CA LEU A 223 7.77 -22.93 22.43
C LEU A 223 7.36 -23.79 23.64
N THR A 224 6.33 -23.39 24.38
CA THR A 224 5.92 -24.05 25.62
C THR A 224 5.10 -25.31 25.37
N TYR A 225 4.29 -25.33 24.30
CA TYR A 225 3.38 -26.44 24.00
C TYR A 225 3.79 -27.29 22.78
N VAL A 226 4.62 -26.77 21.86
CA VAL A 226 5.04 -27.52 20.68
C VAL A 226 6.01 -28.63 21.07
N VAL A 227 5.64 -29.88 20.73
CA VAL A 227 6.45 -31.07 20.97
C VAL A 227 7.25 -31.42 19.71
N PRO A 228 8.54 -31.79 19.82
CA PRO A 228 9.36 -32.27 18.70
C PRO A 228 8.83 -33.58 18.12
N TYR A 229 9.18 -33.87 16.87
CA TYR A 229 8.94 -35.16 16.24
C TYR A 229 9.81 -36.26 16.86
N ASP A 230 9.33 -37.50 16.77
CA ASP A 230 10.08 -38.69 17.22
C ASP A 230 11.29 -39.00 16.32
N SER A 231 11.20 -38.62 15.04
CA SER A 231 12.21 -38.96 14.03
C SER A 231 12.59 -37.75 13.17
N ARG A 232 13.88 -37.71 12.78
CA ARG A 232 14.43 -36.64 11.93
C ARG A 232 13.84 -36.63 10.51
N GLU A 233 13.33 -37.76 10.05
CA GLU A 233 12.77 -37.94 8.69
C GLU A 233 11.44 -37.20 8.48
N GLN A 234 10.80 -36.75 9.56
CA GLN A 234 9.55 -35.98 9.52
C GLN A 234 9.78 -34.47 9.34
N ILE A 235 11.03 -34.01 9.41
CA ILE A 235 11.40 -32.61 9.17
C ILE A 235 11.28 -32.31 7.67
N GLN A 236 10.94 -31.07 7.30
CA GLN A 236 10.91 -30.64 5.90
C GLN A 236 12.28 -30.81 5.23
N LEU A 237 12.30 -31.34 3.98
CA LEU A 237 13.49 -31.71 3.23
C LEU A 237 14.59 -30.63 3.19
N ASP A 238 14.17 -29.36 3.16
CA ASP A 238 15.05 -28.19 3.08
C ASP A 238 15.92 -28.03 4.34
N TYR A 239 15.43 -28.48 5.50
CA TYR A 239 16.10 -28.34 6.80
C TYR A 239 16.74 -29.63 7.31
N ILE A 240 16.33 -30.80 6.78
CA ILE A 240 16.78 -32.11 7.28
C ILE A 240 18.30 -32.20 7.38
N ARG A 241 19.06 -31.58 6.46
CA ARG A 241 20.54 -31.67 6.41
C ARG A 241 21.20 -31.12 7.67
N GLY A 242 20.65 -30.05 8.25
CA GLY A 242 21.19 -29.42 9.46
C GLY A 242 22.62 -28.90 9.28
N ASP A 243 23.02 -28.55 8.05
CA ASP A 243 24.24 -27.82 7.74
C ASP A 243 24.03 -26.31 7.96
N TYR A 244 25.08 -25.51 7.81
CA TYR A 244 25.01 -24.07 8.02
C TYR A 244 23.97 -23.40 7.09
N GLU A 245 23.91 -23.81 5.82
CA GLU A 245 22.97 -23.27 4.84
C GLU A 245 21.51 -23.60 5.20
N SER A 246 21.19 -24.86 5.53
CA SER A 246 19.86 -25.25 6.01
C SER A 246 19.46 -24.51 7.29
N LEU A 247 20.41 -24.24 8.20
CA LEU A 247 20.13 -23.49 9.44
C LEU A 247 19.91 -22.00 9.18
N VAL A 248 20.61 -21.41 8.21
CA VAL A 248 20.38 -20.02 7.78
C VAL A 248 19.01 -19.90 7.12
N GLN A 249 18.63 -20.84 6.26
CA GLN A 249 17.31 -20.89 5.64
C GLN A 249 16.21 -21.06 6.71
N LEU A 250 16.36 -22.03 7.62
CA LEU A 250 15.43 -22.23 8.72
C LEU A 250 15.27 -20.97 9.59
N ASN A 251 16.37 -20.28 9.91
CA ASN A 251 16.29 -19.02 10.68
C ASN A 251 15.56 -17.92 9.91
N LYS A 252 15.80 -17.83 8.60
CA LYS A 252 15.10 -16.88 7.73
C LYS A 252 13.60 -17.17 7.74
N ASP A 253 13.22 -18.43 7.55
CA ASP A 253 11.82 -18.83 7.47
C ASP A 253 11.12 -18.71 8.83
N CYS A 254 11.77 -19.06 9.94
CA CYS A 254 11.26 -18.78 11.29
C CYS A 254 11.04 -17.27 11.55
N LYS A 255 11.97 -16.41 11.12
CA LYS A 255 11.81 -14.95 11.27
C LYS A 255 10.62 -14.44 10.45
N TRP A 256 10.48 -14.88 9.20
CA TRP A 256 9.36 -14.46 8.35
C TRP A 256 8.02 -15.00 8.85
N ALA A 257 7.96 -16.26 9.28
CA ALA A 257 6.76 -16.86 9.84
C ALA A 257 6.35 -16.22 11.17
N ALA A 258 7.31 -15.89 12.04
CA ALA A 258 7.03 -15.14 13.28
C ALA A 258 6.47 -13.75 12.98
N LEU A 259 7.03 -13.03 12.00
CA LEU A 259 6.51 -11.75 11.57
C LEU A 259 5.11 -11.88 10.97
N ASP A 260 4.89 -12.87 10.10
CA ASP A 260 3.59 -13.08 9.45
C ASP A 260 2.50 -13.47 10.45
N LEU A 261 2.82 -14.32 11.44
CA LEU A 261 1.90 -14.67 12.53
C LEU A 261 1.40 -13.42 13.26
N VAL A 262 2.31 -12.54 13.69
CA VAL A 262 1.96 -11.28 14.36
C VAL A 262 1.15 -10.37 13.43
N ARG A 263 1.46 -10.32 12.13
CA ARG A 263 0.69 -9.52 11.15
C ARG A 263 -0.74 -10.03 11.02
N LYS A 264 -0.94 -11.35 10.90
CA LYS A 264 -2.28 -11.96 10.76
C LYS A 264 -3.10 -11.85 12.05
N GLU A 265 -2.47 -12.00 13.21
CA GLU A 265 -3.09 -11.77 14.52
C GLU A 265 -3.64 -10.34 14.61
N VAL A 266 -2.77 -9.35 14.34
CA VAL A 266 -3.16 -7.94 14.36
C VAL A 266 -4.26 -7.63 13.33
N GLN A 267 -4.21 -8.23 12.14
CA GLN A 267 -5.30 -8.07 11.16
C GLN A 267 -6.62 -8.61 11.68
N TYR A 268 -6.60 -9.83 12.23
CA TYR A 268 -7.78 -10.46 12.79
C TYR A 268 -8.40 -9.59 13.89
N GLU A 269 -7.59 -9.11 14.85
CA GLU A 269 -8.06 -8.22 15.92
C GLU A 269 -8.68 -6.91 15.38
N GLN A 270 -8.03 -6.29 14.38
CA GLN A 270 -8.53 -5.06 13.77
C GLN A 270 -9.87 -5.26 13.06
N GLU A 271 -10.01 -6.36 12.33
CA GLU A 271 -11.24 -6.69 11.64
C GLU A 271 -12.35 -7.11 12.61
N LEU A 272 -12.01 -7.72 13.75
CA LEU A 272 -12.93 -8.02 14.84
C LEU A 272 -13.48 -6.74 15.49
N GLU A 273 -12.64 -5.74 15.77
CA GLU A 273 -13.11 -4.44 16.27
C GLU A 273 -14.01 -3.72 15.27
N ASN A 274 -13.63 -3.71 13.99
CA ASN A 274 -14.45 -3.16 12.90
C ASN A 274 -15.80 -3.88 12.80
N ALA A 275 -15.81 -5.19 13.02
CA ALA A 275 -17.04 -5.98 13.05
C ALA A 275 -17.99 -5.58 14.17
N PHE A 276 -17.49 -5.40 15.39
CA PHE A 276 -18.32 -4.90 16.48
C PHE A 276 -18.91 -3.53 16.16
N TYR A 277 -18.12 -2.65 15.55
CA TYR A 277 -18.59 -1.33 15.14
C TYR A 277 -19.71 -1.41 14.09
N TYR A 278 -19.54 -2.22 13.04
CA TYR A 278 -20.54 -2.34 11.97
C TYR A 278 -21.77 -3.14 12.38
N GLU A 279 -21.62 -4.15 13.25
CA GLU A 279 -22.75 -4.84 13.91
C GLU A 279 -23.59 -3.84 14.70
N ASP A 280 -22.95 -2.99 15.50
CA ASP A 280 -23.63 -1.95 16.26
C ASP A 280 -24.38 -0.98 15.32
N LEU A 281 -23.76 -0.53 14.22
CA LEU A 281 -24.45 0.32 13.24
C LEU A 281 -25.69 -0.35 12.63
N TYR A 282 -25.56 -1.62 12.22
CA TYR A 282 -26.65 -2.38 11.62
C TYR A 282 -27.81 -2.60 12.60
N ARG A 283 -27.50 -3.01 13.83
CA ARG A 283 -28.51 -3.22 14.88
C ARG A 283 -29.26 -1.94 15.22
N ASN A 284 -28.54 -0.82 15.36
CA ASN A 284 -29.13 0.47 15.68
C ASN A 284 -29.94 1.05 14.52
N GLN A 285 -29.59 0.75 13.27
CA GLN A 285 -30.40 1.14 12.11
C GLN A 285 -31.81 0.53 12.18
N GLN A 286 -31.93 -0.71 12.66
CA GLN A 286 -33.22 -1.41 12.74
C GLN A 286 -33.99 -1.10 14.03
N THR A 287 -33.29 -0.91 15.15
CA THR A 287 -33.90 -0.89 16.49
C THR A 287 -34.09 0.52 17.07
N SER A 288 -33.25 1.49 16.68
CA SER A 288 -33.15 2.75 17.42
C SER A 288 -34.17 3.80 17.00
N ALA A 289 -35.23 3.96 17.79
CA ALA A 289 -36.20 5.06 17.65
C ALA A 289 -35.61 6.45 17.99
N ASP A 290 -34.57 6.49 18.84
CA ASP A 290 -34.01 7.72 19.39
C ASP A 290 -32.91 8.37 18.54
N TYR A 291 -32.58 7.78 17.38
CA TYR A 291 -31.45 8.19 16.52
C TYR A 291 -30.12 8.25 17.29
N ARG A 292 -29.82 7.23 18.09
CA ARG A 292 -28.56 7.09 18.84
C ARG A 292 -27.97 5.72 18.59
N ILE A 293 -26.64 5.66 18.52
CA ILE A 293 -25.89 4.41 18.36
C ILE A 293 -25.55 3.91 19.76
N TYR A 294 -26.22 2.85 20.19
CA TYR A 294 -25.85 2.09 21.37
C TYR A 294 -24.75 1.12 20.95
N SER A 295 -23.52 1.41 21.36
CA SER A 295 -22.35 0.59 21.03
C SER A 295 -21.72 0.02 22.29
N ARG A 296 -21.08 -1.14 22.15
CA ARG A 296 -20.27 -1.75 23.20
C ARG A 296 -18.88 -1.11 23.31
N LEU A 297 -18.39 -0.55 22.20
CA LEU A 297 -17.06 0.05 22.09
C LEU A 297 -16.96 1.43 22.74
N PHE A 298 -18.07 2.16 22.86
CA PHE A 298 -18.06 3.50 23.45
C PHE A 298 -19.35 3.80 24.23
N LYS A 299 -19.18 4.53 25.34
CA LYS A 299 -20.30 4.97 26.19
C LYS A 299 -20.99 6.20 25.60
N LEU A 300 -22.32 6.28 25.77
CA LEU A 300 -23.11 7.44 25.39
C LEU A 300 -22.69 8.69 26.16
N ARG A 301 -22.72 9.83 25.49
CA ARG A 301 -22.27 11.10 26.06
C ARG A 301 -23.38 11.69 26.94
N GLN A 302 -23.00 12.14 28.13
CA GLN A 302 -23.95 12.72 29.08
C GLN A 302 -24.30 14.17 28.74
N GLY A 303 -25.50 14.60 29.14
CA GLY A 303 -25.99 15.98 28.97
C GLY A 303 -26.68 16.27 27.62
N LYS A 304 -27.31 17.46 27.52
CA LYS A 304 -28.08 17.86 26.30
C LYS A 304 -27.19 17.98 25.06
N PHE A 305 -25.98 18.53 25.23
CA PHE A 305 -25.01 18.65 24.14
C PHE A 305 -24.45 17.29 23.70
N GLY A 306 -24.20 16.38 24.66
CA GLY A 306 -23.85 14.99 24.39
C GLY A 306 -24.93 14.28 23.56
N ARG A 307 -26.20 14.46 23.92
CA ARG A 307 -27.33 13.90 23.17
C ARG A 307 -27.43 14.45 21.74
N CYS A 308 -27.22 15.76 21.54
CA CYS A 308 -27.21 16.35 20.21
C CYS A 308 -26.07 15.76 19.36
N ARG A 309 -24.87 15.66 19.92
CA ARG A 309 -23.70 15.08 19.27
C ARG A 309 -23.89 13.59 18.93
N ASP A 310 -24.55 12.82 19.78
CA ASP A 310 -24.81 11.40 19.51
C ASP A 310 -25.87 11.23 18.40
N LYS A 311 -26.86 12.14 18.33
CA LYS A 311 -27.81 12.21 17.21
C LYS A 311 -27.14 12.60 15.90
N THR A 312 -26.28 13.62 15.91
CA THR A 312 -25.53 14.00 14.70
C THR A 312 -24.60 12.87 14.27
N TYR A 313 -23.97 12.16 15.20
CA TYR A 313 -23.14 10.99 14.90
C TYR A 313 -23.96 9.84 14.26
N PHE A 314 -25.17 9.56 14.72
CA PHE A 314 -26.07 8.60 14.08
C PHE A 314 -26.42 9.02 12.64
N ILE A 315 -26.90 10.26 12.47
CA ILE A 315 -27.31 10.80 11.15
C ILE A 315 -26.12 10.78 10.19
N TRP A 316 -24.94 11.16 10.66
CA TRP A 316 -23.71 11.18 9.89
C TRP A 316 -23.35 9.79 9.37
N ASN A 317 -23.26 8.77 10.23
CA ASN A 317 -22.77 7.45 9.84
C ASN A 317 -23.80 6.58 9.12
N ILE A 318 -25.08 6.65 9.48
CA ILE A 318 -26.12 5.77 8.92
C ILE A 318 -26.82 6.39 7.70
N ILE A 319 -26.97 7.71 7.65
CA ILE A 319 -27.75 8.38 6.59
C ILE A 319 -26.86 9.14 5.60
N ILE A 320 -25.95 10.00 6.11
CA ILE A 320 -25.16 10.90 5.25
C ILE A 320 -24.00 10.14 4.59
N MET A 321 -23.21 9.40 5.36
CA MET A 321 -22.02 8.70 4.88
C MET A 321 -22.30 7.77 3.68
N PRO A 322 -23.32 6.90 3.71
CA PRO A 322 -23.61 6.03 2.57
C PRO A 322 -23.96 6.80 1.29
N LYS A 323 -24.70 7.91 1.40
CA LYS A 323 -25.03 8.78 0.27
C LYS A 323 -23.80 9.52 -0.26
N LEU A 324 -22.93 10.00 0.63
CA LEU A 324 -21.68 10.64 0.28
C LEU A 324 -20.76 9.69 -0.50
N TYR A 325 -20.59 8.46 -0.01
CA TYR A 325 -19.80 7.42 -0.70
C TYR A 325 -20.38 7.06 -2.06
N ASN A 326 -21.71 7.09 -2.23
CA ASN A 326 -22.34 6.89 -3.55
C ASN A 326 -21.95 8.01 -4.54
N ILE A 327 -22.02 9.27 -4.10
CA ILE A 327 -21.62 10.42 -4.94
C ILE A 327 -20.12 10.36 -5.28
N ILE A 328 -19.27 10.08 -4.29
CA ILE A 328 -17.82 9.94 -4.49
C ILE A 328 -17.52 8.78 -5.44
N GLY A 329 -18.22 7.64 -5.31
CA GLY A 329 -18.09 6.50 -6.21
C GLY A 329 -18.44 6.83 -7.65
N LEU A 330 -19.51 7.59 -7.90
CA LEU A 330 -19.88 8.05 -9.24
C LEU A 330 -18.83 9.01 -9.84
N ILE A 331 -18.30 9.94 -9.05
CA ILE A 331 -17.21 10.83 -9.47
C ILE A 331 -15.96 10.02 -9.80
N ALA A 332 -15.62 9.03 -8.97
CA ALA A 332 -14.48 8.15 -9.21
C ALA A 332 -14.64 7.34 -10.50
N ILE A 333 -15.84 6.82 -10.82
CA ILE A 333 -16.11 6.17 -12.12
C ILE A 333 -15.84 7.15 -13.26
N ALA A 334 -16.35 8.38 -13.18
CA ALA A 334 -16.18 9.36 -14.25
C ALA A 334 -14.69 9.68 -14.49
N LEU A 335 -13.92 9.93 -13.44
CA LEU A 335 -12.48 10.19 -13.54
C LEU A 335 -11.69 8.97 -14.00
N SER A 336 -12.09 7.76 -13.59
CA SER A 336 -11.50 6.50 -14.06
C SER A 336 -11.68 6.29 -15.56
N LEU A 337 -12.90 6.47 -16.06
CA LEU A 337 -13.19 6.40 -17.49
C LEU A 337 -12.43 7.48 -18.28
N GLN A 338 -12.27 8.65 -17.68
CA GLN A 338 -11.50 9.74 -18.28
C GLN A 338 -10.01 9.40 -18.43
N ILE A 339 -9.38 8.80 -17.41
CA ILE A 339 -7.98 8.36 -17.49
C ILE A 339 -7.84 7.31 -18.60
N LEU A 340 -8.73 6.31 -18.63
CA LEU A 340 -8.71 5.29 -19.68
C LEU A 340 -8.88 5.91 -21.07
N ALA A 341 -9.80 6.87 -21.23
CA ALA A 341 -9.98 7.59 -22.49
C ALA A 341 -8.70 8.36 -22.88
N GLY A 342 -8.02 9.01 -21.93
CA GLY A 342 -6.74 9.68 -22.16
C GLY A 342 -5.66 8.71 -22.68
N GLU A 343 -5.57 7.52 -22.12
CA GLU A 343 -4.64 6.49 -22.59
C GLU A 343 -4.99 5.96 -23.98
N MET A 344 -6.28 5.81 -24.29
CA MET A 344 -6.72 5.40 -25.63
C MET A 344 -6.48 6.49 -26.68
N ILE A 345 -6.54 7.78 -26.31
CA ILE A 345 -6.20 8.91 -27.20
C ILE A 345 -4.72 8.85 -27.59
N ILE A 346 -3.84 8.51 -26.65
CA ILE A 346 -2.41 8.29 -26.91
C ILE A 346 -2.21 7.15 -27.91
N LEU A 347 -2.90 6.01 -27.72
CA LEU A 347 -2.82 4.86 -28.64
C LEU A 347 -3.23 5.21 -30.08
N LEU A 348 -4.21 6.11 -30.23
CA LEU A 348 -4.74 6.53 -31.54
C LEU A 348 -3.94 7.69 -32.17
N GLU A 349 -2.85 8.13 -31.53
CA GLU A 349 -2.02 9.29 -31.94
C GLU A 349 -2.84 10.56 -32.25
N LEU A 350 -3.95 10.77 -31.53
CA LEU A 350 -4.82 11.92 -31.75
C LEU A 350 -4.17 13.19 -31.17
N LYS A 351 -4.21 14.29 -31.92
CA LYS A 351 -3.66 15.60 -31.48
C LYS A 351 -4.50 16.32 -30.42
N TYR A 352 -5.64 15.76 -30.03
CA TYR A 352 -6.58 16.40 -29.11
C TYR A 352 -6.53 15.73 -27.76
N SER A 353 -6.17 16.48 -26.71
CA SER A 353 -6.38 16.05 -25.33
C SER A 353 -7.81 16.33 -24.89
N LEU A 354 -8.29 15.66 -23.86
CA LEU A 354 -9.60 15.95 -23.24
C LEU A 354 -9.70 17.41 -22.76
N LEU A 355 -8.57 18.04 -22.43
CA LEU A 355 -8.50 19.46 -22.05
C LEU A 355 -8.63 20.42 -23.24
N SER A 356 -8.38 19.97 -24.47
CA SER A 356 -8.53 20.79 -25.68
C SER A 356 -9.99 21.19 -25.98
N LEU A 357 -10.96 20.54 -25.34
CA LEU A 357 -12.38 20.91 -25.40
C LEU A 357 -12.67 22.22 -24.64
N ILE A 358 -11.79 22.60 -23.71
CA ILE A 358 -11.94 23.82 -22.91
C ILE A 358 -11.47 25.02 -23.76
N PRO A 359 -12.29 26.08 -23.91
CA PRO A 359 -11.91 27.25 -24.69
C PRO A 359 -10.64 27.91 -24.15
N GLN A 360 -9.72 28.36 -25.03
CA GLN A 360 -8.48 29.07 -24.66
C GLN A 360 -8.71 30.52 -24.18
N THR A 361 -9.77 30.74 -23.40
CA THR A 361 -10.00 32.00 -22.69
C THR A 361 -9.20 31.99 -21.39
N THR A 362 -8.98 33.16 -20.77
CA THR A 362 -8.32 33.26 -19.46
C THR A 362 -9.03 32.42 -18.38
N ILE A 363 -10.37 32.40 -18.40
CA ILE A 363 -11.18 31.55 -17.52
C ILE A 363 -10.97 30.07 -17.87
N GLY A 364 -10.90 29.73 -19.16
CA GLY A 364 -10.63 28.36 -19.61
C GLY A 364 -9.26 27.85 -19.20
N GLN A 365 -8.22 28.68 -19.21
CA GLN A 365 -6.89 28.32 -18.68
C GLN A 365 -6.94 28.00 -17.18
N ILE A 366 -7.65 28.82 -16.40
CA ILE A 366 -7.84 28.55 -14.96
C ILE A 366 -8.58 27.23 -14.75
N ILE A 367 -9.66 26.99 -15.49
CA ILE A 367 -10.43 25.74 -15.42
C ILE A 367 -9.55 24.54 -15.82
N SER A 368 -8.75 24.67 -16.88
CA SER A 368 -7.80 23.67 -17.35
C SER A 368 -6.77 23.31 -16.27
N ASN A 369 -6.21 24.30 -15.59
CA ASN A 369 -5.24 24.11 -14.52
C ASN A 369 -5.87 23.42 -13.30
N VAL A 370 -7.04 23.89 -12.85
CA VAL A 370 -7.78 23.26 -11.72
C VAL A 370 -8.16 21.82 -12.05
N TYR A 371 -8.59 21.57 -13.29
CA TYR A 371 -8.96 20.23 -13.73
C TYR A 371 -7.75 19.30 -13.83
N SER A 372 -6.62 19.80 -14.33
CA SER A 372 -5.35 19.07 -14.36
C SER A 372 -4.90 18.67 -12.95
N LEU A 373 -5.08 19.54 -11.96
CA LEU A 373 -4.81 19.24 -10.55
C LEU A 373 -5.72 18.13 -10.00
N ILE A 374 -7.02 18.19 -10.30
CA ILE A 374 -7.98 17.15 -9.90
C ILE A 374 -7.60 15.80 -10.52
N LEU A 375 -7.25 15.80 -11.81
CA LEU A 375 -6.85 14.60 -12.53
C LEU A 375 -5.54 14.02 -11.98
N LEU A 376 -4.53 14.85 -11.74
CA LEU A 376 -3.26 14.43 -11.14
C LEU A 376 -3.47 13.83 -9.74
N PHE A 377 -4.31 14.48 -8.92
CA PHE A 377 -4.64 13.98 -7.59
C PHE A 377 -5.32 12.62 -7.67
N TYR A 378 -6.29 12.46 -8.57
CA TYR A 378 -7.02 11.20 -8.71
C TYR A 378 -6.15 10.08 -9.28
N LEU A 379 -5.32 10.38 -10.29
CA LEU A 379 -4.34 9.44 -10.85
C LEU A 379 -3.38 8.95 -9.76
N THR A 380 -2.84 9.89 -8.98
CA THR A 380 -1.95 9.58 -7.84
C THR A 380 -2.67 8.75 -6.79
N PHE A 381 -3.92 9.09 -6.47
CA PHE A 381 -4.72 8.34 -5.53
C PHE A 381 -4.94 6.91 -6.00
N CYS A 382 -5.25 6.68 -7.28
CA CYS A 382 -5.44 5.33 -7.83
C CYS A 382 -4.16 4.49 -7.77
N ILE A 383 -3.03 5.04 -8.20
CA ILE A 383 -1.74 4.32 -8.20
C ILE A 383 -1.33 3.98 -6.77
N TYR A 384 -1.42 4.93 -5.83
CA TYR A 384 -1.07 4.66 -4.44
C TYR A 384 -2.10 3.77 -3.73
N TYR A 385 -3.39 3.87 -4.07
CA TYR A 385 -4.39 2.93 -3.59
C TYR A 385 -4.07 1.50 -4.06
N GLY A 386 -3.61 1.32 -5.31
CA GLY A 386 -3.09 0.04 -5.78
C GLY A 386 -1.83 -0.40 -5.03
N CYS A 387 -0.86 0.50 -4.87
CA CYS A 387 0.38 0.21 -4.15
C CYS A 387 0.16 -0.33 -2.73
N PHE A 388 -0.81 0.23 -1.99
CA PHE A 388 -1.05 -0.16 -0.59
C PHE A 388 -2.06 -1.28 -0.40
N ASN A 389 -2.95 -1.54 -1.36
CA ASN A 389 -4.02 -2.53 -1.20
C ASN A 389 -3.84 -3.79 -2.05
N VAL A 390 -2.96 -3.78 -3.06
CA VAL A 390 -2.67 -5.01 -3.79
C VAL A 390 -1.76 -5.89 -2.94
N LYS A 391 -2.29 -7.05 -2.54
CA LYS A 391 -1.54 -8.07 -1.79
C LYS A 391 -0.63 -8.86 -2.73
N PHE A 392 0.49 -8.28 -3.17
CA PHE A 392 1.52 -9.02 -3.91
C PHE A 392 2.20 -10.00 -2.94
N CYS A 393 1.68 -11.22 -2.86
CA CYS A 393 2.28 -12.38 -2.19
C CYS A 393 2.78 -12.11 -0.75
N SER A 394 1.95 -11.70 0.20
CA SER A 394 2.25 -11.61 1.67
C SER A 394 3.54 -10.91 2.15
N PHE A 395 4.43 -10.44 1.28
CA PHE A 395 5.74 -9.89 1.64
C PHE A 395 5.66 -8.45 2.16
N TYR A 396 4.55 -7.76 1.88
CA TYR A 396 4.38 -6.34 2.15
C TYR A 396 2.95 -6.03 2.61
N GLU A 397 2.78 -5.66 3.89
CA GLU A 397 1.51 -5.20 4.45
C GLU A 397 1.75 -4.05 5.45
N LEU A 398 0.92 -3.00 5.40
CA LEU A 398 0.99 -1.88 6.35
C LEU A 398 -0.16 -1.97 7.35
N HIS A 399 0.18 -2.12 8.63
CA HIS A 399 -0.80 -2.26 9.71
C HIS A 399 -0.82 -1.01 10.60
N PRO A 400 -2.00 -0.44 10.89
CA PRO A 400 -2.09 0.69 11.81
C PRO A 400 -1.75 0.27 13.25
N ARG A 401 -1.59 1.26 14.14
CA ARG A 401 -1.36 1.11 15.60
C ARG A 401 0.00 0.55 16.01
N ASN A 402 1.07 1.00 15.38
CA ASN A 402 2.45 0.60 15.73
C ASN A 402 2.78 -0.88 15.45
N GLN A 403 2.06 -1.53 14.53
CA GLN A 403 2.22 -2.96 14.26
C GLN A 403 2.89 -3.24 12.90
N THR A 404 3.32 -2.21 12.19
CA THR A 404 4.05 -2.39 10.92
C THR A 404 5.49 -2.79 11.20
N ASP A 405 5.98 -3.79 10.48
CA ASP A 405 7.36 -4.27 10.56
C ASP A 405 8.35 -3.41 9.77
N SER A 406 9.64 -3.59 10.07
CA SER A 406 10.73 -2.81 9.45
C SER A 406 10.83 -2.98 7.95
N PHE A 407 10.63 -4.21 7.45
CA PHE A 407 10.73 -4.49 6.03
C PHE A 407 9.58 -3.85 5.27
N SER A 408 8.33 -4.06 5.70
CA SER A 408 7.18 -3.48 5.03
C SER A 408 7.26 -1.96 4.98
N LEU A 409 7.71 -1.32 6.06
CA LEU A 409 7.84 0.12 6.07
C LEU A 409 8.90 0.62 5.06
N LEU A 410 10.09 0.02 5.03
CA LEU A 410 11.14 0.38 4.06
C LEU A 410 10.69 0.14 2.62
N TYR A 411 10.05 -1.01 2.37
CA TYR A 411 9.55 -1.37 1.05
C TYR A 411 8.45 -0.42 0.57
N SER A 412 7.60 0.09 1.46
CA SER A 412 6.62 1.12 1.12
C SER A 412 7.28 2.40 0.62
N ALA A 413 8.37 2.83 1.27
CA ALA A 413 9.08 4.04 0.90
C ALA A 413 9.82 3.86 -0.42
N PHE A 414 10.42 2.68 -0.61
CA PHE A 414 11.02 2.27 -1.88
C PHE A 414 10.04 2.31 -3.04
N LEU A 415 8.83 1.77 -2.88
CA LEU A 415 7.81 1.78 -3.94
C LEU A 415 7.35 3.21 -4.28
N LEU A 416 7.06 4.05 -3.27
CA LEU A 416 6.62 5.42 -3.51
C LEU A 416 7.67 6.27 -4.23
N THR A 417 8.94 6.19 -3.84
CA THR A 417 10.02 6.94 -4.50
C THR A 417 10.22 6.49 -5.95
N ARG A 418 10.04 5.20 -6.21
CA ARG A 418 10.22 4.61 -7.55
C ARG A 418 9.09 4.97 -8.51
N LEU A 419 7.85 5.03 -8.04
CA LEU A 419 6.67 5.29 -8.87
C LEU A 419 6.52 6.77 -9.26
N ALA A 420 7.06 7.70 -8.47
CA ALA A 420 6.77 9.12 -8.60
C ALA A 420 7.14 9.71 -9.97
N SER A 421 8.34 9.42 -10.50
CA SER A 421 8.79 9.95 -11.80
C SER A 421 7.94 9.41 -12.95
N SER A 422 7.70 8.10 -12.95
CA SER A 422 6.91 7.39 -13.96
C SER A 422 5.45 7.89 -13.96
N LEU A 423 4.90 8.25 -12.80
CA LEU A 423 3.55 8.80 -12.65
C LEU A 423 3.46 10.18 -13.25
N CYS A 424 4.42 11.05 -12.96
CA CYS A 424 4.47 12.40 -13.52
C CYS A 424 4.59 12.36 -15.06
N ILE A 425 5.42 11.47 -15.60
CA ILE A 425 5.55 11.27 -17.06
C ILE A 425 4.23 10.76 -17.66
N ASN A 426 3.58 9.77 -17.04
CA ASN A 426 2.31 9.23 -17.49
C ASN A 426 1.22 10.32 -17.50
N PHE A 427 1.14 11.13 -16.44
CA PHE A 427 0.23 12.26 -16.36
C PHE A 427 0.44 13.27 -17.48
N LEU A 428 1.69 13.72 -17.71
CA LEU A 428 2.02 14.69 -18.76
C LEU A 428 1.61 14.19 -20.16
N LYS A 429 1.75 12.88 -20.40
CA LYS A 429 1.28 12.25 -21.64
C LYS A 429 -0.24 12.28 -21.78
N ILE A 430 -0.98 11.92 -20.73
CA ILE A 430 -2.47 11.94 -20.74
C ILE A 430 -3.02 13.33 -21.08
N ILE A 431 -2.39 14.39 -20.56
CA ILE A 431 -2.83 15.76 -20.84
C ILE A 431 -2.23 16.35 -22.13
N HIS A 432 -1.32 15.63 -22.80
CA HIS A 432 -0.53 16.08 -23.95
C HIS A 432 0.19 17.42 -23.70
N PHE A 433 0.85 17.55 -22.55
CA PHE A 433 1.59 18.75 -22.17
C PHE A 433 3.10 18.53 -22.32
N GLU A 434 3.70 19.24 -23.28
CA GLU A 434 5.12 19.15 -23.62
C GLU A 434 5.89 20.40 -23.13
N GLY A 435 7.21 20.28 -23.00
CA GLY A 435 8.09 21.42 -22.69
C GLY A 435 8.31 21.73 -21.21
N THR A 436 7.90 20.84 -20.29
CA THR A 436 8.24 20.96 -18.87
C THR A 436 9.74 20.77 -18.64
N ILE A 437 10.28 21.51 -17.67
CA ILE A 437 11.69 21.36 -17.28
C ILE A 437 11.93 19.97 -16.72
N PHE A 438 10.97 19.42 -15.98
CA PHE A 438 10.95 18.05 -15.52
C PHE A 438 11.19 17.03 -16.64
N ALA A 439 10.42 17.11 -17.73
CA ALA A 439 10.54 16.16 -18.84
C ALA A 439 11.90 16.26 -19.52
N ASN A 440 12.46 17.48 -19.61
CA ASN A 440 13.79 17.72 -20.16
C ASN A 440 14.90 17.13 -19.26
N VAL A 441 14.83 17.39 -17.95
CA VAL A 441 15.81 16.90 -16.96
C VAL A 441 15.80 15.38 -16.90
N ILE A 442 14.62 14.76 -16.75
CA ILE A 442 14.53 13.30 -16.68
C ILE A 442 14.90 12.67 -18.03
N GLY A 443 14.41 13.22 -19.14
CA GLY A 443 14.74 12.71 -20.48
C GLY A 443 16.23 12.77 -20.79
N ALA A 444 16.94 13.80 -20.29
CA ALA A 444 18.39 13.93 -20.46
C ALA A 444 19.20 13.01 -19.52
N MET A 445 18.65 12.65 -18.37
CA MET A 445 19.33 11.85 -17.34
C MET A 445 19.06 10.34 -17.44
N ASP A 446 18.14 9.90 -18.29
CA ASP A 446 17.79 8.50 -18.43
C ASP A 446 18.60 7.80 -19.55
N PRO A 447 19.43 6.79 -19.24
CA PRO A 447 20.28 6.12 -20.23
C PRO A 447 19.50 5.22 -21.21
N ILE A 448 18.25 4.87 -20.90
CA ILE A 448 17.34 4.15 -21.80
C ILE A 448 16.27 5.15 -22.23
N PRO A 449 16.05 5.42 -23.53
CA PRO A 449 14.94 6.25 -23.94
C PRO A 449 13.63 5.58 -23.49
N LEU A 450 13.08 6.06 -22.36
CA LEU A 450 11.92 5.50 -21.64
C LEU A 450 10.65 5.35 -22.49
N ILE A 451 10.65 5.96 -23.66
CA ILE A 451 9.51 6.24 -24.49
C ILE A 451 9.86 5.78 -25.91
N GLY A 452 10.13 4.49 -26.06
CA GLY A 452 9.98 3.89 -27.38
C GLY A 452 8.52 4.03 -27.83
N LYS A 453 8.28 4.25 -29.12
CA LYS A 453 6.93 4.18 -29.72
C LYS A 453 6.22 2.87 -29.34
N GLU A 454 6.98 1.78 -29.21
CA GLU A 454 6.47 0.46 -28.80
C GLU A 454 5.81 0.47 -27.41
N PHE A 455 6.37 1.19 -26.44
CA PHE A 455 5.76 1.27 -25.11
C PHE A 455 4.47 2.10 -25.13
N GLN A 456 4.42 3.17 -25.94
CA GLN A 456 3.21 3.98 -26.13
C GLN A 456 2.07 3.15 -26.74
N ASN A 457 2.39 2.19 -27.61
CA ASN A 457 1.40 1.29 -28.19
C ASN A 457 0.94 0.20 -27.20
N PHE A 458 1.86 -0.34 -26.40
CA PHE A 458 1.56 -1.45 -25.49
C PHE A 458 0.85 -1.02 -24.20
N PHE A 459 1.20 0.15 -23.66
CA PHE A 459 0.71 0.60 -22.35
C PHE A 459 -0.82 0.67 -22.26
N PRO A 460 -1.55 1.34 -23.18
CA PRO A 460 -3.00 1.49 -23.07
C PRO A 460 -3.75 0.15 -23.21
N ILE A 461 -3.28 -0.70 -24.11
CA ILE A 461 -3.86 -2.04 -24.34
C ILE A 461 -3.72 -2.88 -23.07
N THR A 462 -2.53 -2.89 -22.47
CA THR A 462 -2.25 -3.67 -21.25
C THR A 462 -3.03 -3.15 -20.07
N LEU A 463 -3.14 -1.83 -19.92
CA LEU A 463 -3.96 -1.20 -18.89
C LEU A 463 -5.43 -1.64 -19.02
N LEU A 464 -5.99 -1.60 -20.24
CA LEU A 464 -7.37 -1.99 -20.50
C LEU A 464 -7.61 -3.47 -20.15
N VAL A 465 -6.71 -4.36 -20.57
CA VAL A 465 -6.75 -5.78 -20.22
C VAL A 465 -6.72 -5.96 -18.70
N LEU A 466 -5.81 -5.29 -18.00
CA LEU A 466 -5.72 -5.38 -16.53
C LEU A 466 -6.98 -4.83 -15.83
N CYS A 467 -7.58 -3.75 -16.34
CA CYS A 467 -8.85 -3.26 -15.82
C CYS A 467 -9.97 -4.30 -15.97
N ILE A 468 -10.06 -4.99 -17.11
CA ILE A 468 -11.04 -6.08 -17.30
C ILE A 468 -10.76 -7.24 -16.34
N PHE A 469 -9.50 -7.68 -16.23
CA PHE A 469 -9.09 -8.76 -15.34
C PHE A 469 -9.43 -8.46 -13.87
N ASN A 470 -9.15 -7.23 -13.42
CA ASN A 470 -9.47 -6.78 -12.07
C ASN A 470 -10.97 -6.63 -11.85
N TYR A 471 -11.72 -6.12 -12.84
CA TYR A 471 -13.17 -5.97 -12.72
C TYR A 471 -13.88 -7.30 -12.46
N PHE A 472 -13.45 -8.37 -13.14
CA PHE A 472 -14.01 -9.71 -12.95
C PHE A 472 -13.36 -10.52 -11.81
N ASN A 473 -12.38 -9.95 -11.10
CA ASN A 473 -11.55 -10.62 -10.10
C ASN A 473 -10.99 -11.97 -10.62
N VAL A 474 -10.50 -11.99 -11.87
CA VAL A 474 -10.07 -13.23 -12.55
C VAL A 474 -8.98 -13.93 -11.77
N TRP A 475 -7.97 -13.19 -11.30
CA TRP A 475 -6.84 -13.74 -10.54
C TRP A 475 -7.28 -14.42 -9.25
N SER A 476 -8.05 -13.71 -8.41
CA SER A 476 -8.46 -14.24 -7.11
C SER A 476 -9.37 -15.46 -7.25
N LYS A 477 -10.25 -15.48 -8.27
CA LYS A 477 -11.07 -16.67 -8.57
C LYS A 477 -10.24 -17.85 -9.06
N PHE A 478 -9.23 -17.60 -9.89
CA PHE A 478 -8.33 -18.63 -10.37
C PHE A 478 -7.50 -19.25 -9.24
N MET A 479 -6.94 -18.42 -8.37
CA MET A 479 -6.17 -18.88 -7.21
C MET A 479 -7.04 -19.65 -6.21
N TYR A 480 -8.25 -19.17 -5.94
CA TYR A 480 -9.22 -19.90 -5.11
C TYR A 480 -9.56 -21.27 -5.71
N PHE A 481 -9.75 -21.36 -7.03
CA PHE A 481 -10.05 -22.63 -7.72
C PHE A 481 -8.89 -23.65 -7.61
N ILE A 482 -7.64 -23.21 -7.59
CA ILE A 482 -6.47 -24.08 -7.44
C ILE A 482 -6.26 -24.50 -5.97
N GLY A 483 -6.95 -23.86 -5.02
CA GLY A 483 -6.73 -24.06 -3.58
C GLY A 483 -5.53 -23.27 -3.06
N LEU A 484 -5.13 -22.21 -3.77
CA LEU A 484 -4.03 -21.29 -3.44
C LEU A 484 -4.60 -19.93 -3.00
N ASP A 485 -5.57 -19.95 -2.10
CA ASP A 485 -6.26 -18.77 -1.56
C ASP A 485 -5.31 -17.75 -0.90
N GLU A 486 -4.16 -18.20 -0.38
CA GLU A 486 -3.09 -17.34 0.16
C GLU A 486 -2.54 -16.34 -0.87
N TYR A 487 -2.50 -16.72 -2.15
CA TYR A 487 -1.93 -15.90 -3.22
C TYR A 487 -2.99 -15.00 -3.90
N THR A 488 -4.17 -14.85 -3.31
CA THR A 488 -5.22 -13.99 -3.83
C THR A 488 -4.89 -12.51 -3.63
N PHE A 489 -5.03 -11.70 -4.67
CA PHE A 489 -4.75 -10.26 -4.62
C PHE A 489 -5.84 -9.47 -3.89
N SER A 490 -7.05 -10.02 -3.83
CA SER A 490 -8.23 -9.40 -3.25
C SER A 490 -9.13 -10.45 -2.62
N GLU A 491 -9.81 -10.06 -1.55
CA GLU A 491 -10.80 -10.88 -0.87
C GLU A 491 -11.96 -11.22 -1.81
N VAL A 492 -12.23 -12.51 -2.02
CA VAL A 492 -13.40 -12.97 -2.77
C VAL A 492 -14.54 -13.15 -1.78
N TYR A 493 -15.50 -12.23 -1.81
CA TYR A 493 -16.67 -12.30 -0.93
C TYR A 493 -17.39 -13.64 -1.09
N ASN A 494 -17.53 -14.35 0.03
CA ASN A 494 -18.28 -15.60 0.12
C ASN A 494 -19.39 -15.44 1.16
N GLU A 495 -20.65 -15.56 0.74
CA GLU A 495 -21.81 -15.44 1.64
C GLU A 495 -21.89 -16.61 2.62
N ASP A 496 -21.33 -17.77 2.28
CA ASP A 496 -21.36 -18.97 3.13
C ASP A 496 -20.55 -18.83 4.41
N LEU A 497 -19.55 -17.92 4.43
CA LEU A 497 -18.71 -17.64 5.61
C LEU A 497 -19.32 -16.58 6.54
N VAL A 498 -20.41 -15.94 6.15
CA VAL A 498 -21.06 -14.90 6.97
C VAL A 498 -21.59 -15.45 8.30
N PRO A 499 -22.28 -16.61 8.36
CA PRO A 499 -22.75 -17.18 9.61
C PRO A 499 -21.62 -17.52 10.59
N ASP A 500 -20.47 -18.00 10.08
CA ASP A 500 -19.29 -18.28 10.88
C ASP A 500 -18.76 -16.98 11.50
N GLY A 501 -18.66 -15.91 10.72
CA GLY A 501 -18.33 -14.56 11.21
C GLY A 501 -19.26 -14.05 12.31
N GLU A 502 -20.56 -14.32 12.22
CA GLU A 502 -21.53 -13.97 13.26
C GLU A 502 -21.32 -14.76 14.56
N LEU A 503 -20.89 -16.03 14.48
CA LEU A 503 -20.53 -16.83 15.65
C LEU A 503 -19.27 -16.29 16.31
N LEU A 504 -18.25 -15.99 15.52
CA LEU A 504 -16.97 -15.43 16.00
C LEU A 504 -17.15 -14.09 16.68
N SER A 505 -17.98 -13.21 16.12
CA SER A 505 -18.33 -11.94 16.75
C SER A 505 -18.98 -12.17 18.13
N LYS A 506 -19.87 -13.16 18.27
CA LYS A 506 -20.47 -13.51 19.58
C LYS A 506 -19.45 -14.06 20.57
N ILE A 507 -18.52 -14.90 20.12
CA ILE A 507 -17.44 -15.47 20.95
C ILE A 507 -16.50 -14.35 21.41
N GLY A 508 -16.00 -13.54 20.47
CA GLY A 508 -15.11 -12.41 20.74
C GLY A 508 -15.70 -11.43 21.75
N ASN A 509 -17.02 -11.20 21.68
CA ASN A 509 -17.75 -10.36 22.62
C ASN A 509 -17.75 -10.91 24.06
N ASN A 510 -17.73 -12.23 24.27
CA ASN A 510 -17.64 -12.81 25.62
C ASN A 510 -16.26 -12.58 26.24
N THR A 511 -15.19 -12.65 25.43
CA THR A 511 -13.80 -12.40 25.86
C THR A 511 -13.58 -10.94 26.29
N LEU A 512 -14.17 -9.97 25.57
CA LEU A 512 -14.06 -8.54 25.90
C LEU A 512 -14.82 -8.12 27.16
N GLN A 513 -15.78 -8.92 27.64
CA GLN A 513 -16.51 -8.64 28.90
C GLN A 513 -15.77 -9.17 30.14
N ILE A 514 -14.75 -10.01 29.95
CA ILE A 514 -13.96 -10.64 31.02
C ILE A 514 -12.69 -9.83 31.33
N GLN A 515 -12.23 -8.99 30.40
CA GLN A 515 -11.20 -7.97 30.61
C GLN A 515 -11.81 -6.66 31.10
#